data_AF-A0A962PYD4-F1
#
_entry.id   AF-A0A962PYD4-F1
#
_cell.length_a   1.000
_cell.length_b   1.000
_cell.length_c   1.000
_cell.angle_alpha   90.00
_cell.angle_beta   90.00
_cell.angle_gamma   90.00
#
_symmetry.space_group_name_H-M   'P 1'
#
loop_
_entity.id
_entity.type
_entity.pdbx_description
1 polymer ?
#
loop_
_entity_poly.entity_id
_entity_poly.type
_entity_poly.pdbx_seq_one_letter_code
_entity_poly.pdbx_strand_id
1 'polypeptide(L)'
;MTDALIYLDPDSGISLQSQIRQKLVEAILNDTYPPGRRLPSSRKLAQQLGVARNTVVLAYQQLVDEGYLVSRERSGLYVNEKILEQRVGFEGRPAPTRVASPFWRNRLKTRVPQEREFACPPNWQHYPYPFIEGQFDQSLYPIKEWREANRLALGVRDINEWAGETGDVDDPMLIDEIRKKILPRRGIHATPDEILITVGTQQALHLIVELLVDSTVPVAMEEPGYPGMRRLLERRGAPLTYQPIDTQGLIVDDRLDQCQLVYVTPSHQAPTAVTMSIERRRALLDKAARRNLLIIEDDFDSESNYLGNPHPALKSIDNEGRVIYMSCLSKVLSPGLRLGFLVAPPGVIEAARYLRRLTVRHPPLNNQRTAAYFLSLGHYDTFLMHLHETFRERWIALRRALNYYLLHHVVMTPAQGGSSFWVRGPSGLDTNFVAQEAARRGVLIEPIDDYYATSIVPENCFRMGITSIPVDRIREGVLQLRDLFYDLTENTRESFSKPKGRHITGAALQETIAGSTMLSLIAYGDPCTIELHADGSMLGRAGYANEDCDTGSWWISGDKWCRQWSRWAWGEAFEYHVVMDGETIKLFDEEGRLIERAILRKNPPQQISADDLD
;
A
#
# COMPACT_ATOMS: atom_id res chain seq x y z
N MET A 1 1.25 35.57 -43.53
CA MET A 1 1.83 35.43 -42.18
C MET A 1 1.08 34.31 -41.49
N THR A 2 1.72 33.16 -41.28
CA THR A 2 1.24 32.11 -40.37
C THR A 2 2.35 31.93 -39.35
N ASP A 3 2.34 32.75 -38.31
CA ASP A 3 3.19 32.55 -37.13
C ASP A 3 2.61 31.33 -36.40
N ALA A 4 3.22 30.16 -36.63
CA ALA A 4 2.79 28.93 -36.01
C ALA A 4 3.13 28.98 -34.50
N LEU A 5 2.07 28.97 -33.68
CA LEU A 5 2.04 28.88 -32.22
C LEU A 5 2.75 27.63 -31.70
N ILE A 6 4.08 27.61 -31.71
CA ILE A 6 4.85 26.62 -30.95
C ILE A 6 5.01 27.19 -29.55
N TYR A 7 4.17 26.73 -28.63
CA TYR A 7 4.31 26.99 -27.19
C TYR A 7 5.27 25.98 -26.58
N LEU A 8 6.27 26.47 -25.86
CA LEU A 8 7.16 25.66 -25.03
C LEU A 8 6.73 25.84 -23.59
N ASP A 9 6.54 24.72 -22.90
CA ASP A 9 6.11 24.70 -21.50
C ASP A 9 7.37 24.73 -20.60
N PRO A 10 7.61 25.83 -19.85
CA PRO A 10 8.77 25.93 -18.96
C PRO A 10 8.70 24.96 -17.78
N ASP A 11 7.50 24.56 -17.38
CA ASP A 11 7.25 23.69 -16.22
C ASP A 11 7.25 22.19 -16.60
N SER A 12 7.48 21.88 -17.87
CA SER A 12 7.55 20.51 -18.36
C SER A 12 8.85 19.82 -17.97
N GLY A 13 8.75 18.56 -17.52
CA GLY A 13 9.90 17.74 -17.13
C GLY A 13 10.80 17.26 -18.28
N ILE A 14 10.50 17.61 -19.53
CA ILE A 14 11.31 17.26 -20.71
C ILE A 14 12.11 18.46 -21.24
N SER A 15 13.31 18.18 -21.77
CA SER A 15 14.21 19.23 -22.26
C SER A 15 13.58 20.07 -23.39
N LEU A 16 13.93 21.36 -23.45
CA LEU A 16 13.46 22.28 -24.50
C LEU A 16 13.73 21.74 -25.91
N GLN A 17 14.85 21.04 -26.12
CA GLN A 17 15.16 20.37 -27.38
C GLN A 17 14.10 19.33 -27.74
N SER A 18 13.68 18.50 -26.78
CA SER A 18 12.67 17.46 -26.98
C SER A 18 11.29 18.08 -27.24
N GLN A 19 10.94 19.15 -26.53
CA GLN A 19 9.69 19.89 -26.76
C GLN A 19 9.64 20.49 -28.17
N ILE A 20 10.73 21.15 -28.62
CA ILE A 20 10.82 21.71 -29.96
C ILE A 20 10.69 20.61 -31.01
N ARG A 21 11.39 19.49 -30.83
CA ARG A 21 11.28 18.33 -31.73
C ARG A 21 9.84 17.82 -31.79
N GLN A 22 9.22 17.55 -30.63
CA GLN A 22 7.84 17.05 -30.56
C GLN A 22 6.86 17.98 -31.26
N LYS A 23 6.96 19.30 -31.01
CA LYS A 23 6.07 20.29 -31.63
C LYS A 23 6.27 20.43 -33.13
N LEU A 24 7.50 20.31 -33.62
CA LEU A 24 7.79 20.29 -35.06
C LEU A 24 7.25 19.03 -35.72
N VAL A 25 7.39 17.86 -35.09
CA VAL A 25 6.79 16.61 -35.58
C VAL A 25 5.27 16.74 -35.62
N GLU A 26 4.62 17.21 -34.54
CA GLU A 26 3.17 17.45 -34.49
C GLU A 26 2.73 18.41 -35.60
N ALA A 27 3.48 19.49 -35.84
CA ALA A 27 3.15 20.48 -36.86
C ALA A 27 3.34 19.94 -38.30
N ILE A 28 4.31 19.06 -38.53
CA ILE A 28 4.49 18.36 -39.82
C ILE A 28 3.35 17.36 -40.02
N LEU A 29 3.02 16.58 -38.98
CA LEU A 29 1.99 15.54 -39.05
C LEU A 29 0.56 16.08 -39.11
N ASN A 30 0.30 17.31 -38.66
CA ASN A 30 -1.02 17.95 -38.75
C ASN A 30 -1.17 18.88 -39.97
N ASP A 31 -0.28 18.77 -40.96
CA ASP A 31 -0.23 19.62 -42.17
C ASP A 31 -0.07 21.13 -41.91
N THR A 32 0.28 21.55 -40.69
CA THR A 32 0.66 22.94 -40.38
C THR A 32 1.94 23.33 -41.16
N TYR A 33 2.89 22.39 -41.26
CA TYR A 33 4.01 22.46 -42.20
C TYR A 33 3.85 21.38 -43.29
N PRO A 34 3.19 21.71 -44.43
CA PRO A 34 2.98 20.73 -45.49
C PRO A 34 4.30 20.20 -46.08
N PRO A 35 4.27 19.02 -46.73
CA PRO A 35 5.36 18.49 -47.55
C PRO A 35 6.05 19.54 -48.42
N GLY A 36 7.38 19.52 -48.45
CA GLY A 36 8.16 20.45 -49.28
C GLY A 36 8.19 21.89 -48.77
N ARG A 37 7.52 22.22 -47.64
CA ARG A 37 7.58 23.57 -47.05
C ARG A 37 8.94 23.82 -46.39
N ARG A 38 9.48 25.01 -46.60
CA ARG A 38 10.70 25.50 -45.95
C ARG A 38 10.42 25.89 -44.49
N LEU A 39 11.20 25.36 -43.56
CA LEU A 39 11.17 25.75 -42.15
C LEU A 39 11.93 27.06 -41.90
N PRO A 40 11.60 27.79 -40.80
CA PRO A 40 12.39 28.94 -40.37
C PRO A 40 13.86 28.57 -40.11
N SER A 41 14.78 29.52 -40.35
CA SER A 41 16.19 29.30 -40.00
C SER A 41 16.36 29.08 -38.50
N SER A 42 17.43 28.37 -38.08
CA SER A 42 17.67 28.12 -36.65
C SER A 42 17.76 29.40 -35.82
N ARG A 43 18.27 30.50 -36.40
CA ARG A 43 18.28 31.82 -35.75
C ARG A 43 16.87 32.40 -35.61
N LYS A 44 16.05 32.31 -36.67
CA LYS A 44 14.69 32.84 -36.67
C LYS A 44 13.80 32.09 -35.69
N LEU A 45 13.84 30.75 -35.70
CA LEU A 45 13.04 29.95 -34.78
C LEU A 45 13.50 30.14 -33.33
N ALA A 46 14.80 30.24 -33.08
CA ALA A 46 15.33 30.52 -31.74
C ALA A 46 14.83 31.88 -31.20
N GLN A 47 14.81 32.91 -32.05
CA GLN A 47 14.28 34.22 -31.69
C GLN A 47 12.76 34.18 -31.43
N GLN A 48 12.00 33.46 -32.25
CA GLN A 48 10.55 33.31 -32.08
C GLN A 48 10.19 32.59 -30.78
N LEU A 49 10.98 31.59 -30.38
CA LEU A 49 10.74 30.78 -29.19
C LEU A 49 11.40 31.32 -27.91
N GLY A 50 12.23 32.36 -28.01
CA GLY A 50 12.99 32.89 -26.88
C GLY A 50 14.04 31.91 -26.31
N VAL A 51 14.59 31.01 -27.13
CA VAL A 51 15.56 29.99 -26.69
C VAL A 51 16.94 30.16 -27.32
N ALA A 52 17.96 29.51 -26.73
CA ALA A 52 19.31 29.48 -27.31
C ALA A 52 19.31 28.79 -28.69
N ARG A 53 20.06 29.37 -29.64
CA ARG A 53 20.16 28.87 -31.02
C ARG A 53 20.58 27.39 -31.10
N ASN A 54 21.50 26.95 -30.23
CA ASN A 54 22.01 25.58 -30.25
C ASN A 54 20.91 24.56 -29.95
N THR A 55 19.92 24.89 -29.10
CA THR A 55 18.78 24.01 -28.80
C THR A 55 17.96 23.71 -30.07
N VAL A 56 17.72 24.73 -30.90
CA VAL A 56 17.02 24.58 -32.18
C VAL A 56 17.86 23.82 -33.20
N VAL A 57 19.17 24.09 -33.25
CA VAL A 57 20.09 23.38 -34.16
C VAL A 57 20.09 21.88 -33.87
N LEU A 58 20.18 21.49 -32.61
CA LEU A 58 20.17 20.08 -32.21
C LEU A 58 18.83 19.39 -32.53
N ALA A 59 17.71 20.08 -32.32
CA ALA A 59 16.39 19.56 -32.69
C ALA A 59 16.25 19.37 -34.22
N TYR A 60 16.71 20.35 -35.02
CA TYR A 60 16.72 20.24 -36.47
C TYR A 60 17.65 19.15 -36.98
N GLN A 61 18.84 18.98 -36.37
CA GLN A 61 19.77 17.93 -36.76
C GLN A 61 19.14 16.55 -36.58
N GLN A 62 18.52 16.30 -35.42
CA GLN A 62 17.78 15.05 -35.19
C GLN A 62 16.67 14.82 -36.21
N LEU A 63 15.88 15.85 -36.53
CA LEU A 63 14.80 15.72 -37.52
C LEU A 63 15.32 15.48 -38.95
N VAL A 64 16.52 15.94 -39.28
CA VAL A 64 17.19 15.60 -40.55
C VAL A 64 17.68 14.16 -40.52
N ASP A 65 18.34 13.75 -39.43
CA ASP A 65 18.90 12.40 -39.27
C ASP A 65 17.78 11.33 -39.29
N GLU A 66 16.62 11.63 -38.71
CA GLU A 66 15.42 10.79 -38.69
C GLU A 66 14.58 10.90 -39.99
N GLY A 67 14.95 11.79 -40.91
CA GLY A 67 14.31 11.93 -42.22
C GLY A 67 12.99 12.71 -42.23
N TYR A 68 12.60 13.39 -41.14
CA TYR A 68 11.49 14.35 -41.15
C TYR A 68 11.80 15.59 -41.99
N LEU A 69 13.07 16.00 -42.05
CA LEU A 69 13.55 17.16 -42.79
C LEU A 69 14.63 16.77 -43.80
N VAL A 70 14.67 17.50 -44.90
CA VAL A 70 15.75 17.42 -45.90
C VAL A 70 16.50 18.74 -45.91
N SER A 71 17.82 18.65 -45.73
CA SER A 71 18.72 19.80 -45.91
C SER A 71 19.02 19.98 -47.40
N ARG A 72 18.70 21.17 -47.94
CA ARG A 72 19.09 21.56 -49.31
C ARG A 72 20.20 22.60 -49.23
N GLU A 73 21.32 22.31 -49.89
CA GLU A 73 22.53 23.15 -49.82
C GLU A 73 22.22 24.60 -50.18
N ARG A 74 22.67 25.55 -49.34
CA ARG A 74 22.45 27.01 -49.47
C ARG A 74 20.98 27.47 -49.53
N SER A 75 20.02 26.55 -49.35
CA SER A 75 18.60 26.81 -49.51
C SER A 75 17.83 26.66 -48.18
N GLY A 76 18.24 25.76 -47.29
CA GLY A 76 17.67 25.60 -45.94
C GLY A 76 17.06 24.23 -45.70
N LEU A 77 16.22 24.11 -44.67
CA LEU A 77 15.55 22.88 -44.26
C LEU A 77 14.12 22.84 -44.79
N TYR A 78 13.75 21.71 -45.37
CA TYR A 78 12.44 21.48 -45.98
C TYR A 78 11.80 20.23 -45.37
N VAL A 79 10.49 20.23 -45.19
CA VAL A 79 9.75 19.01 -44.79
C VAL A 79 9.91 17.94 -45.86
N ASN A 80 10.33 16.74 -45.45
CA ASN A 80 10.51 15.62 -46.37
C ASN A 80 9.16 15.21 -46.96
N GLU A 81 9.04 15.26 -48.28
CA GLU A 81 7.81 14.93 -49.00
C GLU A 81 7.40 13.46 -48.80
N LYS A 82 8.37 12.58 -48.59
CA LYS A 82 8.15 11.13 -48.42
C LYS A 82 7.54 10.71 -47.09
N ILE A 83 7.55 11.57 -46.07
CA ILE A 83 7.03 11.25 -44.73
C ILE A 83 5.51 11.11 -44.71
N LEU A 84 4.82 11.82 -45.61
CA LEU A 84 3.34 11.81 -45.68
C LEU A 84 2.80 10.96 -46.84
N GLU A 85 3.66 10.40 -47.70
CA GLU A 85 3.27 9.56 -48.86
C GLU A 85 2.53 8.27 -48.47
N GLN A 86 2.72 7.76 -47.24
CA GLN A 86 2.04 6.55 -46.74
C GLN A 86 0.75 6.85 -45.94
N ARG A 87 0.34 8.11 -45.84
CA ARG A 87 -0.91 8.45 -45.16
C ARG A 87 -2.10 8.34 -46.11
N VAL A 88 -3.07 7.52 -45.71
CA VAL A 88 -4.41 7.55 -46.29
C VAL A 88 -5.02 8.89 -45.90
N GLY A 89 -5.30 9.76 -46.88
CA GLY A 89 -5.88 11.08 -46.64
C GLY A 89 -7.24 10.95 -45.97
N PHE A 90 -7.28 11.19 -44.65
CA PHE A 90 -8.53 11.31 -43.91
C PHE A 90 -8.77 12.79 -43.68
N GLU A 91 -9.59 13.42 -44.53
CA GLU A 91 -10.10 14.76 -44.25
C GLU A 91 -10.87 14.69 -42.94
N GLY A 92 -10.31 15.29 -41.89
CA GLY A 92 -10.83 15.21 -40.53
C GLY A 92 -12.26 15.74 -40.48
N ARG A 93 -13.25 14.86 -40.39
CA ARG A 93 -14.59 15.25 -39.95
C ARG A 93 -14.45 15.84 -38.54
N PRO A 94 -15.06 17.00 -38.24
CA PRO A 94 -15.08 17.54 -36.89
C PRO A 94 -15.58 16.45 -35.94
N ALA A 95 -14.88 16.28 -34.81
CA ALA A 95 -15.18 15.24 -33.84
C ALA A 95 -16.67 15.36 -33.45
N PRO A 96 -17.51 14.36 -33.75
CA PRO A 96 -18.92 14.44 -33.43
C PRO A 96 -19.07 14.54 -31.91
N THR A 97 -19.99 15.39 -31.46
CA THR A 97 -20.40 15.46 -30.05
C THR A 97 -20.86 14.06 -29.64
N ARG A 98 -20.02 13.35 -28.86
CA ARG A 98 -20.23 11.96 -28.49
C ARG A 98 -21.37 11.87 -27.47
N VAL A 99 -22.60 11.73 -27.94
CA VAL A 99 -23.67 11.14 -27.14
C VAL A 99 -23.34 9.65 -26.99
N ALA A 100 -23.26 9.15 -25.76
CA ALA A 100 -22.93 7.75 -25.48
C ALA A 100 -23.98 6.83 -26.16
N SER A 101 -23.59 6.19 -27.27
CA SER A 101 -24.48 5.31 -28.01
C SER A 101 -24.83 4.06 -27.18
N PRO A 102 -26.11 3.69 -27.07
CA PRO A 102 -26.54 2.44 -26.43
C PRO A 102 -26.00 1.18 -27.14
N PHE A 103 -25.51 1.30 -28.37
CA PHE A 103 -25.04 0.19 -29.21
C PHE A 103 -24.05 -0.72 -28.49
N TRP A 104 -23.06 -0.15 -27.80
CA TRP A 104 -22.04 -0.93 -27.11
C TRP A 104 -22.54 -1.49 -25.78
N ARG A 105 -23.44 -0.78 -25.07
CA ARG A 105 -24.04 -1.29 -23.82
C ARG A 105 -24.72 -2.65 -24.04
N ASN A 106 -25.38 -2.85 -25.18
CA ASN A 106 -26.10 -4.09 -25.48
C ASN A 106 -25.18 -5.21 -26.02
N ARG A 107 -23.94 -4.92 -26.38
CA ARG A 107 -22.98 -5.89 -26.93
C ARG A 107 -21.97 -6.41 -25.92
N LEU A 108 -21.70 -5.65 -24.86
CA LEU A 108 -20.83 -6.10 -23.76
C LEU A 108 -21.49 -7.29 -23.05
N LYS A 109 -20.85 -8.45 -23.13
CA LYS A 109 -21.28 -9.68 -22.45
C LYS A 109 -20.80 -9.75 -21.01
N THR A 110 -19.73 -9.00 -20.70
CA THR A 110 -19.20 -8.86 -19.35
C THR A 110 -19.91 -7.71 -18.65
N ARG A 111 -20.61 -8.01 -17.56
CA ARG A 111 -21.17 -6.98 -16.69
C ARG A 111 -20.01 -6.25 -16.00
N VAL A 112 -19.93 -4.94 -16.22
CA VAL A 112 -19.06 -4.07 -15.42
C VAL A 112 -19.83 -3.75 -14.14
N PRO A 113 -19.31 -4.10 -12.94
CA PRO A 113 -19.95 -3.73 -11.68
C PRO A 113 -20.22 -2.21 -11.63
N GLN A 114 -21.38 -1.82 -11.13
CA GLN A 114 -21.71 -0.40 -10.91
C GLN A 114 -21.25 0.07 -9.53
N GLU A 115 -21.16 -0.83 -8.56
CA GLU A 115 -20.60 -0.58 -7.24
C GLU A 115 -19.10 -0.29 -7.39
N ARG A 116 -18.69 0.88 -6.90
CA ARG A 116 -17.31 1.31 -6.93
C ARG A 116 -16.64 0.72 -5.70
N GLU A 117 -15.75 -0.23 -5.96
CA GLU A 117 -14.69 -0.61 -5.04
C GLU A 117 -14.01 0.66 -4.52
N PHE A 118 -13.58 0.68 -3.25
CA PHE A 118 -12.76 1.76 -2.72
C PHE A 118 -11.56 1.92 -3.65
N ALA A 119 -11.60 3.00 -4.42
CA ALA A 119 -10.54 3.39 -5.32
C ALA A 119 -9.91 4.63 -4.72
N CYS A 120 -8.63 4.49 -4.39
CA CYS A 120 -7.80 5.63 -4.01
C CYS A 120 -8.04 6.80 -5.00
N PRO A 121 -8.39 8.01 -4.51
CA PRO A 121 -8.68 9.14 -5.37
C PRO A 121 -7.52 9.41 -6.35
N PRO A 122 -7.77 9.71 -7.64
CA PRO A 122 -6.69 9.95 -8.61
C PRO A 122 -5.73 11.09 -8.24
N ASN A 123 -6.18 12.00 -7.37
CA ASN A 123 -5.44 13.13 -6.83
C ASN A 123 -4.96 12.91 -5.38
N TRP A 124 -4.85 11.65 -4.92
CA TRP A 124 -4.49 11.34 -3.53
C TRP A 124 -3.18 12.00 -3.08
N GLN A 125 -2.23 12.24 -4.01
CA GLN A 125 -0.96 12.90 -3.72
C GLN A 125 -1.11 14.36 -3.29
N HIS A 126 -2.27 14.98 -3.56
CA HIS A 126 -2.56 16.35 -3.13
C HIS A 126 -3.10 16.43 -1.70
N TYR A 127 -3.44 15.29 -1.09
CA TYR A 127 -3.87 15.26 0.29
C TYR A 127 -2.64 15.31 1.20
N PRO A 128 -2.64 16.16 2.25
CA PRO A 128 -1.51 16.29 3.15
C PRO A 128 -1.27 15.03 4.01
N TYR A 129 -2.32 14.24 4.27
CA TYR A 129 -2.27 13.09 5.18
C TYR A 129 -2.86 11.81 4.54
N PRO A 130 -2.18 11.19 3.55
CA PRO A 130 -2.70 10.02 2.84
C PRO A 130 -2.40 8.71 3.59
N PHE A 131 -3.27 8.27 4.51
CA PHE A 131 -3.13 6.98 5.19
C PHE A 131 -3.67 5.81 4.36
N ILE A 132 -3.09 5.62 3.18
CA ILE A 132 -3.51 4.63 2.18
C ILE A 132 -2.40 3.61 1.92
N GLU A 133 -2.81 2.36 1.71
CA GLU A 133 -1.93 1.21 1.52
C GLU A 133 -1.58 1.01 0.04
N GLY A 134 -0.36 0.53 -0.21
CA GLY A 134 0.09 0.09 -1.53
C GLY A 134 0.34 1.21 -2.53
N GLN A 135 0.25 2.48 -2.11
CA GLN A 135 0.59 3.61 -2.94
C GLN A 135 2.10 3.89 -2.93
N PHE A 136 2.58 4.34 -4.08
CA PHE A 136 4.00 4.57 -4.34
C PHE A 136 4.50 5.86 -3.71
N ASP A 137 5.51 5.75 -2.85
CA ASP A 137 6.28 6.89 -2.34
C ASP A 137 7.43 7.25 -3.30
N GLN A 138 7.30 8.38 -3.99
CA GLN A 138 8.27 8.83 -4.98
C GLN A 138 9.65 9.13 -4.39
N SER A 139 9.71 9.48 -3.10
CA SER A 139 10.94 9.85 -2.41
C SER A 139 11.86 8.66 -2.15
N LEU A 140 11.28 7.46 -2.08
CA LEU A 140 12.00 6.22 -1.77
C LEU A 140 12.52 5.49 -3.01
N TYR A 141 11.99 5.79 -4.20
CA TYR A 141 12.30 4.99 -5.38
C TYR A 141 13.78 5.08 -5.79
N PRO A 142 14.47 3.94 -6.02
CA PRO A 142 15.89 3.89 -6.32
C PRO A 142 16.16 4.22 -7.79
N ILE A 143 15.94 5.50 -8.17
CA ILE A 143 16.01 5.98 -9.55
C ILE A 143 17.38 5.72 -10.19
N LYS A 144 18.46 5.92 -9.44
CA LYS A 144 19.84 5.82 -9.97
C LYS A 144 20.20 4.37 -10.28
N GLU A 145 19.89 3.49 -9.34
CA GLU A 145 20.12 2.05 -9.37
C GLU A 145 19.25 1.39 -10.45
N TRP A 146 17.98 1.78 -10.53
CA TRP A 146 17.09 1.30 -11.60
C TRP A 146 17.57 1.76 -12.98
N ARG A 147 18.03 3.02 -13.10
CA ARG A 147 18.60 3.54 -14.36
C ARG A 147 19.86 2.79 -14.76
N GLU A 148 20.72 2.43 -13.82
CA GLU A 148 21.90 1.62 -14.08
C GLU A 148 21.54 0.22 -14.58
N ALA A 149 20.64 -0.47 -13.87
CA ALA A 149 20.15 -1.78 -14.28
C ALA A 149 19.50 -1.73 -15.68
N ASN A 150 18.74 -0.68 -15.97
CA ASN A 150 18.09 -0.49 -17.27
C ASN A 150 19.12 -0.23 -18.39
N ARG A 151 20.16 0.58 -18.12
CA ARG A 151 21.25 0.80 -19.07
C ARG A 151 21.96 -0.49 -19.43
N LEU A 152 22.16 -1.40 -18.47
CA LEU A 152 22.75 -2.72 -18.72
C LEU A 152 21.80 -3.60 -19.56
N ALA A 153 20.53 -3.66 -19.18
CA ALA A 153 19.51 -4.42 -19.93
C ALA A 153 19.32 -3.93 -21.38
N LEU A 154 19.64 -2.66 -21.66
CA LEU A 154 19.62 -2.07 -23.00
C LEU A 154 20.98 -2.15 -23.72
N GLY A 155 21.94 -2.91 -23.20
CA GLY A 155 23.18 -3.23 -23.91
C GLY A 155 22.91 -4.07 -25.17
N VAL A 156 23.72 -3.91 -26.21
CA VAL A 156 23.52 -4.59 -27.52
C VAL A 156 23.38 -6.12 -27.36
N ARG A 157 24.18 -6.72 -26.48
CA ARG A 157 24.11 -8.16 -26.20
C ARG A 157 22.77 -8.53 -25.60
N ASP A 158 22.36 -7.88 -24.52
CA ASP A 158 21.09 -8.15 -23.84
C ASP A 158 19.92 -7.88 -24.77
N ILE A 159 19.94 -6.81 -25.56
CA ILE A 159 18.94 -6.56 -26.62
C ILE A 159 18.81 -7.78 -27.52
N ASN A 160 19.90 -8.34 -28.03
CA ASN A 160 19.82 -9.53 -28.88
C ASN A 160 19.27 -10.76 -28.14
N GLU A 161 19.55 -10.90 -26.84
CA GLU A 161 19.03 -12.00 -26.02
C GLU A 161 17.53 -11.88 -25.74
N TRP A 162 17.04 -10.71 -25.31
CA TRP A 162 15.62 -10.53 -24.98
C TRP A 162 14.74 -10.11 -26.16
N ALA A 163 15.31 -9.53 -27.22
CA ALA A 163 14.59 -9.22 -28.46
C ALA A 163 14.56 -10.40 -29.43
N GLY A 164 15.43 -11.40 -29.23
CA GLY A 164 15.28 -12.68 -29.92
C GLY A 164 13.93 -13.31 -29.58
N GLU A 165 13.27 -13.94 -30.55
CA GLU A 165 12.04 -14.70 -30.31
C GLU A 165 12.37 -15.95 -29.47
N THR A 166 12.45 -15.80 -28.16
CA THR A 166 12.71 -16.89 -27.20
C THR A 166 11.46 -17.73 -26.88
N GLY A 167 10.37 -17.56 -27.65
CA GLY A 167 9.11 -18.25 -27.46
C GLY A 167 8.32 -17.72 -26.26
N ASP A 168 7.83 -18.61 -25.40
CA ASP A 168 7.01 -18.28 -24.22
C ASP A 168 7.83 -18.34 -22.90
N VAL A 169 9.16 -18.33 -22.99
CA VAL A 169 10.08 -18.52 -21.85
C VAL A 169 10.33 -17.19 -21.13
N ASP A 170 10.40 -17.23 -19.81
CA ASP A 170 10.78 -16.07 -18.98
C ASP A 170 12.29 -15.83 -18.97
N ASP A 171 12.72 -14.66 -18.49
CA ASP A 171 14.14 -14.34 -18.44
C ASP A 171 14.88 -15.27 -17.47
N PRO A 172 15.86 -16.06 -17.94
CA PRO A 172 16.51 -17.07 -17.10
C PRO A 172 17.35 -16.44 -15.98
N MET A 173 17.88 -15.23 -16.18
CA MET A 173 18.63 -14.52 -15.15
C MET A 173 17.70 -14.06 -14.04
N LEU A 174 16.51 -13.56 -14.36
CA LEU A 174 15.51 -13.19 -13.35
C LEU A 174 15.06 -14.40 -12.54
N ILE A 175 14.74 -15.53 -13.20
CA ILE A 175 14.37 -16.78 -12.53
C ILE A 175 15.45 -17.21 -11.54
N ASP A 176 16.72 -17.14 -11.96
CA ASP A 176 17.86 -17.48 -11.12
C ASP A 176 18.02 -16.56 -9.91
N GLU A 177 17.86 -15.25 -10.09
CA GLU A 177 17.94 -14.27 -9.00
C GLU A 177 16.79 -14.44 -8.01
N ILE A 178 15.56 -14.71 -8.48
CA ILE A 178 14.41 -15.02 -7.60
C ILE A 178 14.71 -16.28 -6.78
N ARG A 179 15.17 -17.34 -7.44
CA ARG A 179 15.51 -18.62 -6.78
C ARG A 179 16.63 -18.48 -5.75
N LYS A 180 17.64 -17.67 -6.03
CA LYS A 180 18.85 -17.56 -5.20
C LYS A 180 18.74 -16.50 -4.10
N LYS A 181 17.96 -15.43 -4.30
CA LYS A 181 17.95 -14.26 -3.40
C LYS A 181 16.59 -13.94 -2.78
N ILE A 182 15.49 -14.25 -3.46
CA ILE A 182 14.14 -13.91 -2.99
C ILE A 182 13.52 -15.08 -2.23
N LEU A 183 13.37 -16.24 -2.88
CA LEU A 183 12.73 -17.42 -2.29
C LEU A 183 13.39 -17.91 -0.99
N PRO A 184 14.73 -17.91 -0.84
CA PRO A 184 15.37 -18.37 0.40
C PRO A 184 15.03 -17.52 1.63
N ARG A 185 14.69 -16.22 1.47
CA ARG A 185 14.23 -15.37 2.57
C ARG A 185 12.91 -15.86 3.18
N ARG A 186 12.13 -16.64 2.42
CA ARG A 186 10.87 -17.26 2.83
C ARG A 186 11.02 -18.76 3.14
N GLY A 187 12.24 -19.28 3.11
CA GLY A 187 12.55 -20.71 3.27
C GLY A 187 12.22 -21.58 2.06
N ILE A 188 11.87 -20.98 0.92
CA ILE A 188 11.43 -21.72 -0.25
C ILE A 188 12.63 -22.12 -1.11
N HIS A 189 12.70 -23.40 -1.44
CA HIS A 189 13.60 -23.94 -2.46
C HIS A 189 12.76 -24.38 -3.66
N ALA A 190 13.19 -23.98 -4.86
CA ALA A 190 12.49 -24.28 -6.11
C ALA A 190 13.48 -24.47 -7.26
N THR A 191 13.16 -25.33 -8.21
CA THR A 191 13.88 -25.43 -9.50
C THR A 191 13.36 -24.39 -10.50
N PRO A 192 14.10 -24.07 -11.59
CA PRO A 192 13.67 -23.07 -12.56
C PRO A 192 12.30 -23.33 -13.18
N ASP A 193 11.98 -24.61 -13.40
CA ASP A 193 10.72 -25.07 -13.98
C ASP A 193 9.54 -25.03 -13.00
N GLU A 194 9.81 -24.79 -11.70
CA GLU A 194 8.80 -24.52 -10.68
C GLU A 194 8.45 -23.03 -10.56
N ILE A 195 9.05 -22.15 -11.36
CA ILE A 195 8.84 -20.70 -11.28
C ILE A 195 8.23 -20.17 -12.60
N LEU A 196 7.20 -19.32 -12.49
CA LEU A 196 6.60 -18.60 -13.60
C LEU A 196 6.53 -17.11 -13.29
N ILE A 197 7.08 -16.26 -14.17
CA ILE A 197 6.96 -14.79 -14.02
C ILE A 197 5.57 -14.35 -14.48
N THR A 198 4.96 -13.41 -13.78
CA THR A 198 3.61 -12.92 -14.06
C THR A 198 3.56 -11.40 -14.09
N VAL A 199 2.52 -10.85 -14.71
CA VAL A 199 2.21 -9.42 -14.73
C VAL A 199 1.56 -9.04 -13.39
N GLY A 200 2.35 -9.11 -12.32
CA GLY A 200 1.91 -8.96 -10.94
C GLY A 200 1.07 -10.15 -10.42
N THR A 201 0.81 -10.17 -9.11
CA THR A 201 0.07 -11.24 -8.43
C THR A 201 -1.33 -11.44 -8.99
N GLN A 202 -2.00 -10.38 -9.47
CA GLN A 202 -3.35 -10.50 -10.03
C GLN A 202 -3.40 -11.42 -11.26
N GLN A 203 -2.36 -11.43 -12.09
CA GLN A 203 -2.29 -12.39 -13.19
C GLN A 203 -2.04 -13.81 -12.65
N ALA A 204 -1.16 -13.98 -11.66
CA ALA A 204 -0.93 -15.29 -11.04
C ALA A 204 -2.23 -15.88 -10.48
N LEU A 205 -3.01 -15.08 -9.74
CA LEU A 205 -4.34 -15.46 -9.24
C LEU A 205 -5.29 -15.86 -10.37
N HIS A 206 -5.36 -15.04 -11.43
CA HIS A 206 -6.21 -15.34 -12.58
C HIS A 206 -5.87 -16.68 -13.23
N LEU A 207 -4.57 -16.95 -13.47
CA LEU A 207 -4.11 -18.19 -14.09
C LEU A 207 -4.42 -19.41 -13.24
N ILE A 208 -4.18 -19.33 -11.92
CA ILE A 208 -4.43 -20.44 -11.00
C ILE A 208 -5.94 -20.71 -10.87
N VAL A 209 -6.76 -19.66 -10.77
CA VAL A 209 -8.22 -19.79 -10.73
C VAL A 209 -8.76 -20.36 -12.05
N GLU A 210 -8.23 -19.95 -13.19
CA GLU A 210 -8.63 -20.51 -14.49
C GLU A 210 -8.25 -21.99 -14.63
N LEU A 211 -7.09 -22.38 -14.08
CA LEU A 211 -6.56 -23.74 -14.15
C LEU A 211 -7.25 -24.72 -13.19
N LEU A 212 -7.54 -24.29 -11.96
CA LEU A 212 -7.94 -25.18 -10.87
C LEU A 212 -9.40 -25.04 -10.44
N VAL A 213 -10.11 -24.01 -10.89
CA VAL A 213 -11.44 -23.69 -10.36
C VAL A 213 -12.49 -23.61 -11.45
N ASP A 214 -13.60 -24.31 -11.20
CA ASP A 214 -14.87 -24.19 -11.90
C ASP A 214 -16.03 -24.26 -10.89
N SER A 215 -17.26 -24.40 -11.37
CA SER A 215 -18.46 -24.46 -10.52
C SER A 215 -18.57 -25.71 -9.63
N THR A 216 -17.67 -26.68 -9.78
CA THR A 216 -17.66 -27.95 -9.03
C THR A 216 -16.63 -27.98 -7.92
N VAL A 217 -15.72 -27.00 -7.86
CA VAL A 217 -14.61 -26.93 -6.90
C VAL A 217 -14.97 -25.98 -5.77
N PRO A 218 -15.31 -26.47 -4.56
CA PRO A 218 -15.63 -25.61 -3.44
C PRO A 218 -14.35 -24.98 -2.88
N VAL A 219 -14.36 -23.67 -2.66
CA VAL A 219 -13.19 -22.88 -2.27
C VAL A 219 -13.43 -22.16 -0.95
N ALA A 220 -12.50 -22.31 -0.01
CA ALA A 220 -12.46 -21.53 1.22
C ALA A 220 -11.69 -20.21 0.99
N MET A 221 -12.25 -19.12 1.48
CA MET A 221 -11.64 -17.79 1.47
C MET A 221 -11.67 -17.19 2.87
N GLU A 222 -10.62 -16.47 3.23
CA GLU A 222 -10.60 -15.62 4.42
C GLU A 222 -11.78 -14.61 4.42
N GLU A 223 -12.38 -14.38 5.59
CA GLU A 223 -13.46 -13.42 5.82
C GLU A 223 -13.15 -12.58 7.09
N PRO A 224 -12.90 -11.25 6.94
CA PRO A 224 -12.77 -10.53 5.67
C PRO A 224 -11.55 -10.99 4.85
N GLY A 225 -11.58 -10.79 3.53
CA GLY A 225 -10.54 -11.29 2.63
C GLY A 225 -10.36 -10.45 1.36
N TYR A 226 -9.39 -10.83 0.53
CA TYR A 226 -9.02 -10.06 -0.67
C TYR A 226 -10.14 -10.03 -1.74
N PRO A 227 -10.70 -8.86 -2.09
CA PRO A 227 -11.84 -8.74 -3.01
C PRO A 227 -11.51 -9.23 -4.43
N GLY A 228 -10.26 -9.01 -4.88
CA GLY A 228 -9.80 -9.40 -6.20
C GLY A 228 -9.87 -10.92 -6.42
N MET A 229 -9.51 -11.72 -5.41
CA MET A 229 -9.61 -13.18 -5.47
C MET A 229 -11.07 -13.64 -5.44
N ARG A 230 -11.88 -13.07 -4.52
CA ARG A 230 -13.31 -13.38 -4.41
C ARG A 230 -14.04 -13.22 -5.75
N ARG A 231 -13.83 -12.10 -6.43
CA ARG A 231 -14.45 -11.82 -7.74
C ARG A 231 -13.97 -12.76 -8.84
N LEU A 232 -12.71 -13.20 -8.81
CA LEU A 232 -12.21 -14.20 -9.75
C LEU A 232 -12.93 -15.54 -9.58
N LEU A 233 -13.11 -15.98 -8.34
CA LEU A 233 -13.80 -17.22 -8.01
C LEU A 233 -15.30 -17.16 -8.31
N GLU A 234 -15.97 -16.07 -7.93
CA GLU A 234 -17.39 -15.81 -8.26
C GLU A 234 -17.63 -15.86 -9.77
N ARG A 235 -16.71 -15.28 -10.57
CA ARG A 235 -16.77 -15.34 -12.04
C ARG A 235 -16.61 -16.74 -12.61
N ARG A 236 -15.90 -17.64 -11.92
CA ARG A 236 -15.79 -19.06 -12.27
C ARG A 236 -16.98 -19.89 -11.76
N GLY A 237 -17.87 -19.29 -10.97
CA GLY A 237 -19.03 -19.95 -10.39
C GLY A 237 -18.69 -20.86 -9.22
N ALA A 238 -17.53 -20.69 -8.59
CA ALA A 238 -17.07 -21.55 -7.50
C ALA A 238 -18.00 -21.47 -6.28
N PRO A 239 -18.37 -22.59 -5.64
CA PRO A 239 -19.04 -22.58 -4.34
C PRO A 239 -18.08 -22.05 -3.26
N LEU A 240 -18.37 -20.88 -2.67
CA LEU A 240 -17.49 -20.23 -1.70
C LEU A 240 -17.87 -20.54 -0.26
N THR A 241 -16.87 -20.91 0.55
CA THR A 241 -16.95 -20.95 2.01
C THR A 241 -16.14 -19.79 2.58
N TYR A 242 -16.81 -18.83 3.20
CA TYR A 242 -16.16 -17.72 3.90
C TYR A 242 -15.70 -18.20 5.29
N GLN A 243 -14.39 -18.13 5.53
CA GLN A 243 -13.71 -18.67 6.69
C GLN A 243 -13.22 -17.53 7.59
N PRO A 244 -13.68 -17.46 8.86
CA PRO A 244 -13.33 -16.36 9.75
C PRO A 244 -11.83 -16.30 10.07
N ILE A 245 -11.36 -15.08 10.35
CA ILE A 245 -10.03 -14.77 10.85
C ILE A 245 -10.10 -14.45 12.36
N ASP A 246 -9.18 -14.99 13.14
CA ASP A 246 -8.91 -14.57 14.52
C ASP A 246 -7.50 -13.96 14.64
N THR A 247 -7.04 -13.69 15.86
CA THR A 247 -5.70 -13.13 16.13
C THR A 247 -4.54 -14.04 15.73
N GLN A 248 -4.81 -15.26 15.26
CA GLN A 248 -3.83 -16.24 14.79
C GLN A 248 -3.98 -16.51 13.28
N GLY A 249 -4.83 -15.76 12.56
CA GLY A 249 -5.10 -15.90 11.14
C GLY A 249 -6.37 -16.71 10.85
N LEU A 250 -6.44 -17.34 9.68
CA LEU A 250 -7.60 -18.14 9.24
C LEU A 250 -7.90 -19.28 10.23
N ILE A 251 -9.14 -19.35 10.74
CA ILE A 251 -9.57 -20.41 11.67
C ILE A 251 -9.61 -21.74 10.93
N VAL A 252 -8.94 -22.77 11.48
CA VAL A 252 -8.92 -24.13 10.93
C VAL A 252 -9.93 -24.98 11.68
N ASP A 253 -11.12 -25.16 11.10
CA ASP A 253 -12.22 -25.93 11.65
C ASP A 253 -12.84 -26.90 10.62
N ASP A 254 -13.98 -27.49 10.95
CA ASP A 254 -14.66 -28.47 10.09
C ASP A 254 -15.33 -27.85 8.87
N ARG A 255 -15.46 -26.52 8.78
CA ARG A 255 -15.92 -25.84 7.56
C ARG A 255 -14.90 -25.98 6.42
N LEU A 256 -13.66 -26.36 6.71
CA LEU A 256 -12.69 -26.64 5.64
C LEU A 256 -12.87 -28.04 5.05
N ASP A 257 -13.64 -28.93 5.68
CA ASP A 257 -13.78 -30.33 5.24
C ASP A 257 -14.53 -30.48 3.91
N GLN A 258 -15.44 -29.55 3.58
CA GLN A 258 -16.16 -29.55 2.30
C GLN A 258 -15.42 -28.82 1.18
N CYS A 259 -14.26 -28.23 1.45
CA CYS A 259 -13.49 -27.47 0.46
C CYS A 259 -12.52 -28.39 -0.28
N GLN A 260 -12.04 -27.93 -1.44
CA GLN A 260 -10.93 -28.56 -2.17
C GLN A 260 -9.73 -27.61 -2.30
N LEU A 261 -9.96 -26.31 -2.13
CA LEU A 261 -8.95 -25.27 -2.20
C LEU A 261 -9.19 -24.24 -1.11
N VAL A 262 -8.11 -23.71 -0.52
CA VAL A 262 -8.16 -22.58 0.42
C VAL A 262 -7.19 -21.49 -0.03
N TYR A 263 -7.67 -20.24 -0.05
CA TYR A 263 -6.85 -19.06 -0.31
C TYR A 263 -6.50 -18.37 1.00
N VAL A 264 -5.22 -18.07 1.22
CA VAL A 264 -4.71 -17.45 2.45
C VAL A 264 -3.67 -16.36 2.19
N THR A 265 -3.63 -15.38 3.08
CA THR A 265 -2.62 -14.31 3.11
C THR A 265 -1.84 -14.35 4.43
N PRO A 266 -1.02 -15.39 4.68
CA PRO A 266 -0.64 -15.78 6.04
C PRO A 266 0.46 -14.90 6.67
N SER A 267 1.22 -14.15 5.87
CA SER A 267 2.29 -13.28 6.39
C SER A 267 1.72 -12.01 7.02
N HIS A 268 0.84 -11.33 6.29
CA HIS A 268 0.03 -10.21 6.78
C HIS A 268 -1.33 -10.28 6.09
N GLN A 269 -2.35 -10.65 6.86
CA GLN A 269 -3.68 -10.95 6.33
C GLN A 269 -4.28 -9.72 5.68
N ALA A 270 -4.78 -9.83 4.45
CA ALA A 270 -5.49 -8.75 3.78
C ALA A 270 -7.00 -8.85 4.09
N PRO A 271 -7.60 -7.91 4.86
CA PRO A 271 -7.10 -6.57 5.19
C PRO A 271 -6.57 -6.35 6.62
N THR A 272 -6.67 -7.32 7.53
CA THR A 272 -6.53 -7.10 8.98
C THR A 272 -5.08 -6.92 9.47
N ALA A 273 -4.10 -7.19 8.60
CA ALA A 273 -2.67 -7.27 8.89
C ALA A 273 -2.27 -8.36 9.92
N VAL A 274 -3.20 -9.23 10.33
CA VAL A 274 -2.91 -10.35 11.24
C VAL A 274 -1.89 -11.28 10.61
N THR A 275 -0.86 -11.65 11.37
CA THR A 275 0.12 -12.66 10.96
C THR A 275 -0.34 -14.04 11.43
N MET A 276 -0.46 -14.98 10.50
CA MET A 276 -0.80 -16.36 10.82
C MET A 276 0.34 -17.05 11.57
N SER A 277 0.06 -17.53 12.78
CA SER A 277 1.06 -18.16 13.65
C SER A 277 1.57 -19.48 13.07
N ILE A 278 2.74 -19.91 13.54
CA ILE A 278 3.34 -21.17 13.09
C ILE A 278 2.48 -22.38 13.46
N GLU A 279 1.79 -22.33 14.59
CA GLU A 279 0.83 -23.34 15.03
C GLU A 279 -0.35 -23.41 14.06
N ARG A 280 -0.92 -22.27 13.66
CA ARG A 280 -2.04 -22.22 12.71
C ARG A 280 -1.61 -22.67 11.31
N ARG A 281 -0.41 -22.31 10.87
CA ARG A 281 0.19 -22.78 9.61
C ARG A 281 0.31 -24.30 9.56
N ARG A 282 0.83 -24.92 10.64
CA ARG A 282 0.92 -26.38 10.76
C ARG A 282 -0.46 -27.04 10.77
N ALA A 283 -1.41 -26.50 11.53
CA ALA A 283 -2.78 -27.02 11.58
C ALA A 283 -3.46 -27.00 10.20
N LEU A 284 -3.24 -25.94 9.41
CA LEU A 284 -3.77 -25.82 8.05
C LEU A 284 -3.15 -26.88 7.11
N LEU A 285 -1.84 -27.08 7.17
CA LEU A 285 -1.15 -28.11 6.38
C LEU A 285 -1.61 -29.52 6.76
N ASP A 286 -1.75 -29.81 8.05
CA ASP A 286 -2.26 -31.09 8.54
C ASP A 286 -3.70 -31.35 8.06
N LYS A 287 -4.57 -30.32 8.10
CA LYS A 287 -5.93 -30.39 7.56
C LYS A 287 -5.90 -30.64 6.05
N ALA A 288 -5.01 -29.95 5.33
CA ALA A 288 -4.85 -30.11 3.89
C ALA A 288 -4.38 -31.51 3.49
N ALA A 289 -3.46 -32.11 4.24
CA ALA A 289 -3.04 -33.50 4.06
C ALA A 289 -4.20 -34.48 4.28
N ARG A 290 -4.97 -34.33 5.37
CA ARG A 290 -6.07 -35.23 5.73
C ARG A 290 -7.28 -35.14 4.80
N ARG A 291 -7.56 -33.96 4.24
CA ARG A 291 -8.75 -33.67 3.42
C ARG A 291 -8.43 -33.49 1.94
N ASN A 292 -7.17 -33.67 1.54
CA ASN A 292 -6.69 -33.44 0.19
C ASN A 292 -6.99 -32.01 -0.32
N LEU A 293 -6.76 -31.00 0.53
CA LEU A 293 -6.92 -29.59 0.16
C LEU A 293 -5.67 -29.09 -0.56
N LEU A 294 -5.86 -28.20 -1.53
CA LEU A 294 -4.83 -27.34 -2.08
C LEU A 294 -4.83 -25.99 -1.36
N ILE A 295 -3.66 -25.38 -1.20
CA ILE A 295 -3.51 -24.09 -0.56
C ILE A 295 -2.94 -23.11 -1.58
N ILE A 296 -3.60 -21.97 -1.77
CA ILE A 296 -3.02 -20.82 -2.46
C ILE A 296 -2.50 -19.85 -1.39
N GLU A 297 -1.18 -19.72 -1.30
CA GLU A 297 -0.50 -18.76 -0.42
C GLU A 297 -0.14 -17.50 -1.21
N ASP A 298 -0.82 -16.39 -0.90
CA ASP A 298 -0.53 -15.07 -1.44
C ASP A 298 0.31 -14.25 -0.45
N ASP A 299 1.60 -14.11 -0.77
CA ASP A 299 2.63 -13.53 0.10
C ASP A 299 3.09 -12.18 -0.46
N PHE A 300 2.17 -11.21 -0.52
CA PHE A 300 2.40 -9.91 -1.15
C PHE A 300 3.12 -8.88 -0.26
N ASP A 301 3.18 -9.10 1.06
CA ASP A 301 3.76 -8.16 2.05
C ASP A 301 4.74 -8.85 3.00
N SER A 302 5.50 -9.82 2.51
CA SER A 302 6.41 -10.66 3.33
C SER A 302 7.51 -9.88 4.05
N GLU A 303 7.93 -8.74 3.50
CA GLU A 303 9.12 -8.00 3.97
C GLU A 303 8.81 -6.97 5.08
N SER A 304 7.54 -6.78 5.43
CA SER A 304 7.06 -5.75 6.37
C SER A 304 6.95 -6.25 7.82
N ASN A 305 7.91 -7.04 8.33
CA ASN A 305 7.89 -7.56 9.71
C ASN A 305 8.74 -6.69 10.65
N TYR A 306 8.15 -5.91 11.55
CA TYR A 306 8.88 -4.87 12.29
C TYR A 306 9.24 -5.22 13.74
N LEU A 307 8.44 -6.07 14.39
CA LEU A 307 8.57 -6.39 15.82
C LEU A 307 9.15 -7.78 16.09
N GLY A 308 9.41 -8.59 15.06
CA GLY A 308 9.87 -9.96 15.22
C GLY A 308 10.44 -10.56 13.94
N ASN A 309 10.96 -11.79 14.06
CA ASN A 309 11.44 -12.53 12.89
C ASN A 309 10.23 -13.03 12.08
N PRO A 310 10.26 -12.90 10.74
CA PRO A 310 9.18 -13.37 9.90
C PRO A 310 8.99 -14.88 10.03
N HIS A 311 7.74 -15.33 10.08
CA HIS A 311 7.46 -16.76 9.94
C HIS A 311 7.80 -17.26 8.52
N PRO A 312 8.26 -18.52 8.40
CA PRO A 312 8.48 -19.15 7.10
C PRO A 312 7.16 -19.26 6.33
N ALA A 313 7.23 -19.20 4.99
CA ALA A 313 6.06 -19.37 4.13
C ALA A 313 5.45 -20.78 4.29
N LEU A 314 4.14 -20.94 4.13
CA LEU A 314 3.48 -22.26 4.15
C LEU A 314 4.15 -23.20 3.15
N LYS A 315 4.49 -22.70 1.95
CA LYS A 315 5.20 -23.46 0.92
C LYS A 315 6.53 -24.05 1.36
N SER A 316 7.24 -23.37 2.26
CA SER A 316 8.57 -23.81 2.73
C SER A 316 8.51 -25.00 3.69
N ILE A 317 7.40 -25.15 4.40
CA ILE A 317 7.19 -26.22 5.40
C ILE A 317 6.21 -27.29 4.88
N ASP A 318 5.75 -27.15 3.64
CA ASP A 318 4.95 -28.13 2.92
C ASP A 318 5.83 -29.23 2.32
N ASN A 319 5.62 -30.46 2.76
CA ASN A 319 6.36 -31.64 2.30
C ASN A 319 5.58 -32.48 1.26
N GLU A 320 4.32 -32.12 0.97
CA GLU A 320 3.44 -32.89 0.08
C GLU A 320 3.16 -32.17 -1.25
N GLY A 321 3.67 -30.95 -1.44
CA GLY A 321 3.52 -30.19 -2.68
C GLY A 321 2.10 -29.67 -2.91
N ARG A 322 1.38 -29.37 -1.83
CA ARG A 322 -0.02 -28.89 -1.82
C ARG A 322 -0.15 -27.37 -1.87
N VAL A 323 0.92 -26.65 -1.57
CA VAL A 323 0.93 -25.19 -1.54
C VAL A 323 1.38 -24.65 -2.90
N ILE A 324 0.58 -23.74 -3.45
CA ILE A 324 0.92 -22.88 -4.57
C ILE A 324 1.26 -21.52 -4.00
N TYR A 325 2.50 -21.10 -4.14
CA TYR A 325 3.00 -19.85 -3.60
C TYR A 325 2.98 -18.76 -4.68
N MET A 326 2.58 -17.55 -4.32
CA MET A 326 2.73 -16.39 -5.18
C MET A 326 3.20 -15.17 -4.39
N SER A 327 4.00 -14.35 -5.05
CA SER A 327 4.48 -13.09 -4.49
C SER A 327 4.78 -12.10 -5.61
N CYS A 328 5.23 -10.89 -5.25
CA CYS A 328 5.56 -9.87 -6.22
C CYS A 328 6.76 -9.01 -5.82
N LEU A 329 7.47 -8.53 -6.84
CA LEU A 329 8.50 -7.48 -6.69
C LEU A 329 7.89 -6.07 -6.81
N SER A 330 6.61 -5.99 -7.17
CA SER A 330 5.93 -4.74 -7.52
C SER A 330 5.64 -3.84 -6.31
N LYS A 331 5.43 -4.40 -5.11
CA LYS A 331 5.24 -3.58 -3.91
C LYS A 331 6.54 -2.98 -3.37
N VAL A 332 7.67 -3.62 -3.64
CA VAL A 332 8.99 -3.09 -3.28
C VAL A 332 9.45 -2.10 -4.36
N LEU A 333 9.55 -2.53 -5.62
CA LEU A 333 10.14 -1.71 -6.68
C LEU A 333 9.19 -0.60 -7.13
N SER A 334 8.04 -0.94 -7.72
CA SER A 334 7.00 0.03 -8.09
C SER A 334 5.75 -0.69 -8.59
N PRO A 335 4.54 -0.25 -8.20
CA PRO A 335 3.29 -0.78 -8.75
C PRO A 335 3.19 -0.68 -10.28
N GLY A 336 3.95 0.23 -10.91
CA GLY A 336 4.00 0.40 -12.36
C GLY A 336 4.77 -0.70 -13.11
N LEU A 337 5.69 -1.42 -12.44
CA LEU A 337 6.51 -2.46 -13.09
C LEU A 337 5.74 -3.76 -13.32
N ARG A 338 4.77 -4.06 -12.46
CA ARG A 338 3.89 -5.24 -12.55
C ARG A 338 4.68 -6.54 -12.75
N LEU A 339 5.69 -6.77 -11.91
CA LEU A 339 6.41 -8.04 -11.83
C LEU A 339 5.93 -8.83 -10.62
N GLY A 340 5.35 -10.00 -10.91
CA GLY A 340 4.95 -11.03 -9.94
C GLY A 340 5.58 -12.36 -10.33
N PHE A 341 5.45 -13.36 -9.46
CA PHE A 341 5.83 -14.73 -9.80
C PHE A 341 5.01 -15.75 -9.02
N LEU A 342 4.92 -16.95 -9.58
CA LEU A 342 4.26 -18.12 -9.04
C LEU A 342 5.33 -19.19 -8.79
N VAL A 343 5.23 -19.91 -7.68
CA VAL A 343 6.02 -21.12 -7.39
C VAL A 343 5.08 -22.28 -7.14
N ALA A 344 5.14 -23.29 -8.01
CA ALA A 344 4.26 -24.45 -7.99
C ALA A 344 4.95 -25.66 -8.64
N PRO A 345 4.41 -26.89 -8.47
CA PRO A 345 4.97 -28.07 -9.14
C PRO A 345 5.10 -27.87 -10.67
N PRO A 346 6.10 -28.48 -11.33
CA PRO A 346 6.42 -28.19 -12.75
C PRO A 346 5.23 -28.34 -13.71
N GLY A 347 4.38 -29.34 -13.50
CA GLY A 347 3.17 -29.54 -14.33
C GLY A 347 2.13 -28.43 -14.20
N VAL A 348 2.02 -27.82 -13.01
CA VAL A 348 1.15 -26.65 -12.78
C VAL A 348 1.72 -25.43 -13.50
N ILE A 349 3.04 -25.24 -13.42
CA ILE A 349 3.74 -24.14 -14.10
C ILE A 349 3.64 -24.26 -15.63
N GLU A 350 3.77 -25.46 -16.18
CA GLU A 350 3.59 -25.72 -17.61
C GLU A 350 2.18 -25.34 -18.07
N ALA A 351 1.15 -25.78 -17.35
CA ALA A 351 -0.24 -25.46 -17.66
C ALA A 351 -0.55 -23.97 -17.49
N ALA A 352 -0.04 -23.33 -16.43
CA ALA A 352 -0.18 -21.90 -16.20
C ALA A 352 0.52 -21.08 -17.30
N ARG A 353 1.69 -21.52 -17.78
CA ARG A 353 2.40 -20.88 -18.91
C ARG A 353 1.59 -20.98 -20.20
N TYR A 354 0.95 -22.13 -20.46
CA TYR A 354 0.03 -22.29 -21.57
C TYR A 354 -1.13 -21.28 -21.50
N LEU A 355 -1.78 -21.13 -20.35
CA LEU A 355 -2.88 -20.17 -20.19
C LEU A 355 -2.40 -18.72 -20.30
N ARG A 356 -1.24 -18.41 -19.71
CA ARG A 356 -0.61 -17.10 -19.77
C ARG A 356 -0.52 -16.64 -21.21
N ARG A 357 0.03 -17.48 -22.11
CA ARG A 357 0.25 -17.11 -23.52
C ARG A 357 -1.03 -16.71 -24.28
N LEU A 358 -2.21 -17.16 -23.82
CA LEU A 358 -3.50 -16.79 -24.42
C LEU A 358 -3.92 -15.36 -24.06
N THR A 359 -3.42 -14.84 -22.93
CA THR A 359 -3.71 -13.48 -22.44
C THR A 359 -2.57 -12.51 -22.76
N VAL A 360 -1.33 -12.93 -22.49
CA VAL A 360 -0.08 -12.23 -22.81
C VAL A 360 1.04 -13.27 -22.87
N ARG A 361 1.91 -13.26 -23.89
CA ARG A 361 2.95 -14.30 -24.04
C ARG A 361 3.78 -14.50 -22.76
N HIS A 362 4.49 -13.45 -22.38
CA HIS A 362 5.24 -13.34 -21.14
C HIS A 362 5.32 -11.86 -20.75
N PRO A 363 5.57 -11.53 -19.48
CA PRO A 363 5.91 -10.16 -19.07
C PRO A 363 7.10 -9.63 -19.89
N PRO A 364 7.18 -8.32 -20.21
CA PRO A 364 8.23 -7.79 -21.09
C PRO A 364 9.64 -8.17 -20.64
N LEU A 365 10.40 -8.88 -21.49
CA LEU A 365 11.70 -9.44 -21.11
C LEU A 365 12.74 -8.36 -20.80
N ASN A 366 12.67 -7.20 -21.44
CA ASN A 366 13.53 -6.06 -21.09
C ASN A 366 13.31 -5.60 -19.64
N ASN A 367 12.07 -5.64 -19.13
CA ASN A 367 11.76 -5.34 -17.73
C ASN A 367 12.22 -6.48 -16.82
N GLN A 368 12.04 -7.73 -17.24
CA GLN A 368 12.54 -8.89 -16.49
C GLN A 368 14.07 -8.84 -16.35
N ARG A 369 14.80 -8.57 -17.43
CA ARG A 369 16.26 -8.40 -17.45
C ARG A 369 16.72 -7.22 -16.62
N THR A 370 16.01 -6.09 -16.67
CA THR A 370 16.29 -4.94 -15.79
C THR A 370 16.15 -5.33 -14.31
N ALA A 371 15.07 -6.03 -13.94
CA ALA A 371 14.89 -6.52 -12.58
C ALA A 371 15.96 -7.54 -12.18
N ALA A 372 16.38 -8.41 -13.10
CA ALA A 372 17.47 -9.35 -12.88
C ALA A 372 18.78 -8.61 -12.54
N TYR A 373 19.14 -7.57 -13.28
CA TYR A 373 20.31 -6.74 -12.95
C TYR A 373 20.17 -6.01 -11.63
N PHE A 374 18.98 -5.49 -11.34
CA PHE A 374 18.70 -4.82 -10.06
C PHE A 374 18.89 -5.75 -8.86
N LEU A 375 18.49 -7.02 -9.00
CA LEU A 375 18.75 -8.07 -8.01
C LEU A 375 20.23 -8.47 -8.00
N SER A 376 20.83 -8.73 -9.16
CA SER A 376 22.21 -9.25 -9.28
C SER A 376 23.24 -8.30 -8.69
N LEU A 377 23.06 -6.99 -8.89
CA LEU A 377 23.93 -5.93 -8.41
C LEU A 377 23.75 -5.59 -6.92
N GLY A 378 22.80 -6.24 -6.23
CA GLY A 378 22.54 -6.00 -4.80
C GLY A 378 21.79 -4.70 -4.49
N HIS A 379 21.25 -4.03 -5.52
CA HIS A 379 20.45 -2.83 -5.33
C HIS A 379 19.16 -3.13 -4.56
N TYR A 380 18.57 -4.29 -4.82
CA TYR A 380 17.38 -4.75 -4.10
C TYR A 380 17.61 -4.87 -2.60
N ASP A 381 18.71 -5.49 -2.17
CA ASP A 381 18.98 -5.72 -0.75
C ASP A 381 19.16 -4.38 -0.02
N THR A 382 19.96 -3.48 -0.59
CA THR A 382 20.18 -2.13 -0.04
C THR A 382 18.88 -1.34 0.04
N PHE A 383 18.09 -1.36 -1.04
CA PHE A 383 16.85 -0.63 -1.11
C PHE A 383 15.81 -1.17 -0.13
N LEU A 384 15.71 -2.49 0.00
CA LEU A 384 14.79 -3.14 0.91
C LEU A 384 15.13 -2.84 2.38
N MET A 385 16.42 -2.80 2.75
CA MET A 385 16.83 -2.36 4.09
C MET A 385 16.37 -0.93 4.40
N HIS A 386 16.53 -0.01 3.44
CA HIS A 386 16.08 1.38 3.59
C HIS A 386 14.55 1.50 3.70
N LEU A 387 13.82 0.78 2.84
CA LEU A 387 12.36 0.74 2.84
C LEU A 387 11.84 0.16 4.16
N HIS A 388 12.45 -0.93 4.63
CA HIS A 388 12.09 -1.56 5.89
C HIS A 388 12.25 -0.61 7.07
N GLU A 389 13.38 0.09 7.19
CA GLU A 389 13.60 1.06 8.28
C GLU A 389 12.62 2.22 8.20
N THR A 390 12.40 2.77 7.00
CA THR A 390 11.46 3.88 6.79
C THR A 390 10.03 3.48 7.17
N PHE A 391 9.58 2.30 6.75
CA PHE A 391 8.24 1.84 7.08
C PHE A 391 8.13 1.45 8.54
N ARG A 392 9.18 0.90 9.16
CA ARG A 392 9.23 0.65 10.61
C ARG A 392 9.04 1.94 11.40
N GLU A 393 9.74 3.02 11.02
CA GLU A 393 9.59 4.34 11.66
C GLU A 393 8.16 4.87 11.51
N ARG A 394 7.58 4.81 10.30
CA ARG A 394 6.19 5.23 10.05
C ARG A 394 5.18 4.39 10.83
N TRP A 395 5.39 3.08 10.87
CA TRP A 395 4.55 2.13 11.59
C TRP A 395 4.55 2.46 13.08
N ILE A 396 5.72 2.65 13.70
CA ILE A 396 5.85 3.03 15.11
C ILE A 396 5.23 4.41 15.38
N ALA A 397 5.44 5.38 14.47
CA ALA A 397 4.89 6.72 14.63
C ALA A 397 3.35 6.71 14.59
N LEU A 398 2.75 5.98 13.64
CA LEU A 398 1.29 5.87 13.54
C LEU A 398 0.71 5.09 14.73
N ARG A 399 1.35 3.97 15.07
CA ARG A 399 1.06 3.19 16.28
C ARG A 399 0.97 4.09 17.51
N ARG A 400 2.03 4.84 17.81
CA ARG A 400 2.10 5.78 18.94
C ARG A 400 1.06 6.88 18.87
N ALA A 401 0.82 7.45 17.68
CA ALA A 401 -0.16 8.51 17.49
C ALA A 401 -1.59 8.05 17.72
N LEU A 402 -1.98 6.89 17.20
CA LEU A 402 -3.30 6.32 17.47
C LEU A 402 -3.48 6.03 18.96
N ASN A 403 -2.47 5.45 19.60
CA ASN A 403 -2.51 5.16 21.02
C ASN A 403 -2.60 6.40 21.90
N TYR A 404 -1.94 7.50 21.53
CA TYR A 404 -1.93 8.68 22.39
C TYR A 404 -3.13 9.61 22.13
N TYR A 405 -3.51 9.82 20.88
CA TYR A 405 -4.52 10.81 20.52
C TYR A 405 -5.93 10.24 20.33
N LEU A 406 -6.06 8.93 20.07
CA LEU A 406 -7.33 8.28 19.76
C LEU A 406 -7.62 7.09 20.69
N LEU A 407 -6.93 7.00 21.84
CA LEU A 407 -7.00 5.88 22.78
C LEU A 407 -8.43 5.40 23.09
N HIS A 408 -9.34 6.34 23.36
CA HIS A 408 -10.72 6.05 23.77
C HIS A 408 -11.71 6.01 22.60
N HIS A 409 -11.18 6.16 21.39
CA HIS A 409 -11.96 6.26 20.17
C HIS A 409 -11.73 5.06 19.28
N VAL A 410 -10.54 4.47 19.33
CA VAL A 410 -10.18 3.38 18.43
C VAL A 410 -9.50 2.22 19.15
N VAL A 411 -9.74 1.03 18.64
CA VAL A 411 -9.02 -0.20 18.96
C VAL A 411 -8.35 -0.71 17.70
N MET A 412 -7.06 -1.01 17.76
CA MET A 412 -6.29 -1.62 16.69
C MET A 412 -6.17 -3.12 16.90
N THR A 413 -6.17 -3.89 15.82
CA THR A 413 -5.82 -5.32 15.90
C THR A 413 -4.32 -5.47 16.18
N PRO A 414 -3.90 -6.36 17.09
CA PRO A 414 -2.49 -6.65 17.30
C PRO A 414 -1.82 -7.09 16.00
N ALA A 415 -0.76 -6.40 15.61
CA ALA A 415 0.01 -6.69 14.40
C ALA A 415 1.51 -6.61 14.70
N GLN A 416 2.28 -7.54 14.16
CA GLN A 416 3.74 -7.56 14.26
C GLN A 416 4.43 -6.79 13.12
N GLY A 417 3.64 -6.38 12.13
CA GLY A 417 4.11 -5.85 10.87
C GLY A 417 2.96 -5.46 9.95
N GLY A 418 3.24 -5.41 8.66
CA GLY A 418 2.31 -5.07 7.60
C GLY A 418 2.35 -3.60 7.21
N SER A 419 1.78 -3.31 6.05
CA SER A 419 1.77 -1.98 5.43
C SER A 419 0.57 -1.10 5.85
N SER A 420 -0.27 -1.58 6.76
CA SER A 420 -1.45 -0.87 7.26
C SER A 420 -1.88 -1.34 8.66
N PHE A 421 -2.63 -0.51 9.37
CA PHE A 421 -3.35 -0.89 10.59
C PHE A 421 -4.84 -1.09 10.31
N TRP A 422 -5.40 -2.13 10.92
CA TRP A 422 -6.84 -2.30 11.05
C TRP A 422 -7.34 -1.58 12.30
N VAL A 423 -8.20 -0.59 12.11
CA VAL A 423 -8.67 0.31 13.16
C VAL A 423 -10.18 0.16 13.32
N ARG A 424 -10.64 -0.10 14.55
CA ARG A 424 -12.06 -0.18 14.92
C ARG A 424 -12.42 1.02 15.78
N GLY A 425 -13.29 1.89 15.27
CA GLY A 425 -13.86 3.03 15.99
C GLY A 425 -14.99 2.65 16.95
N PRO A 426 -15.71 3.64 17.52
CA PRO A 426 -16.83 3.42 18.44
C PRO A 426 -18.03 2.73 17.77
N SER A 427 -18.91 2.13 18.55
CA SER A 427 -20.14 1.54 18.02
C SER A 427 -21.07 2.61 17.40
N GLY A 428 -21.67 2.29 16.26
CA GLY A 428 -22.54 3.21 15.51
C GLY A 428 -21.82 4.29 14.70
N LEU A 429 -20.49 4.23 14.60
CA LEU A 429 -19.72 5.06 13.67
C LEU A 429 -19.99 4.60 12.23
N ASP A 430 -20.39 5.52 11.36
CA ASP A 430 -20.44 5.28 9.91
C ASP A 430 -19.04 5.58 9.30
N THR A 431 -18.25 4.53 9.04
CA THR A 431 -16.92 4.68 8.44
C THR A 431 -16.96 5.41 7.10
N ASN A 432 -17.98 5.19 6.27
CA ASN A 432 -18.06 5.81 4.95
C ASN A 432 -18.27 7.33 5.07
N PHE A 433 -19.09 7.75 6.02
CA PHE A 433 -19.23 9.15 6.37
C PHE A 433 -17.94 9.75 6.95
N VAL A 434 -17.30 9.05 7.89
CA VAL A 434 -16.03 9.48 8.49
C VAL A 434 -14.93 9.63 7.44
N ALA A 435 -14.81 8.69 6.50
CA ALA A 435 -13.83 8.76 5.43
C ALA A 435 -14.04 10.00 4.53
N GLN A 436 -15.30 10.37 4.26
CA GLN A 436 -15.62 11.57 3.49
C GLN A 436 -15.29 12.86 4.25
N GLU A 437 -15.64 12.96 5.53
CA GLU A 437 -15.32 14.14 6.34
C GLU A 437 -13.82 14.26 6.63
N ALA A 438 -13.13 13.13 6.85
CA ALA A 438 -11.68 13.07 7.00
C ALA A 438 -10.99 13.60 5.74
N ALA A 439 -11.46 13.18 4.56
CA ALA A 439 -10.92 13.66 3.29
C ALA A 439 -11.06 15.18 3.14
N ARG A 440 -12.15 15.79 3.62
CA ARG A 440 -12.32 17.26 3.63
C ARG A 440 -11.30 17.97 4.53
N ARG A 441 -10.80 17.29 5.56
CA ARG A 441 -9.70 17.77 6.43
C ARG A 441 -8.31 17.39 5.90
N GLY A 442 -8.23 16.81 4.70
CA GLY A 442 -6.98 16.40 4.08
C GLY A 442 -6.47 15.02 4.53
N VAL A 443 -7.27 14.25 5.28
CA VAL A 443 -6.92 12.91 5.77
C VAL A 443 -7.61 11.84 4.93
N LEU A 444 -6.84 10.96 4.29
CA LEU A 444 -7.40 9.80 3.59
C LEU A 444 -7.27 8.56 4.48
N ILE A 445 -8.37 7.85 4.66
CA ILE A 445 -8.45 6.52 5.30
C ILE A 445 -9.21 5.57 4.36
N GLU A 446 -9.04 4.26 4.55
CA GLU A 446 -9.66 3.24 3.69
C GLU A 446 -10.87 2.60 4.39
N PRO A 447 -12.09 2.76 3.87
CA PRO A 447 -13.23 1.93 4.24
C PRO A 447 -12.98 0.46 3.93
N ILE A 448 -13.70 -0.42 4.62
CA ILE A 448 -13.43 -1.87 4.60
C ILE A 448 -14.51 -2.70 3.90
N ASP A 449 -15.58 -2.06 3.43
CA ASP A 449 -16.79 -2.74 2.94
C ASP A 449 -16.49 -3.80 1.88
N ASP A 450 -15.58 -3.51 0.95
CA ASP A 450 -15.24 -4.42 -0.16
C ASP A 450 -14.57 -5.73 0.29
N TYR A 451 -13.90 -5.71 1.45
CA TYR A 451 -13.19 -6.88 1.99
C TYR A 451 -14.13 -7.90 2.62
N TYR A 452 -15.37 -7.51 2.95
CA TYR A 452 -16.38 -8.43 3.43
C TYR A 452 -17.20 -8.98 2.27
N ALA A 453 -17.44 -10.28 2.28
CA ALA A 453 -18.34 -10.91 1.31
C ALA A 453 -19.76 -11.06 1.86
N THR A 454 -19.89 -11.13 3.18
CA THR A 454 -21.18 -11.27 3.86
C THR A 454 -21.85 -9.93 4.07
N SER A 455 -23.17 -9.93 4.24
CA SER A 455 -23.94 -8.70 4.53
C SER A 455 -23.74 -8.17 5.95
N ILE A 456 -22.93 -8.83 6.77
CA ILE A 456 -22.63 -8.44 8.15
C ILE A 456 -21.23 -7.81 8.14
N VAL A 457 -21.19 -6.51 7.84
CA VAL A 457 -19.96 -5.72 7.81
C VAL A 457 -19.88 -4.88 9.09
N PRO A 458 -18.72 -4.83 9.77
CA PRO A 458 -18.52 -3.87 10.84
C PRO A 458 -18.58 -2.43 10.29
N GLU A 459 -19.60 -1.66 10.70
CA GLU A 459 -19.79 -0.29 10.21
C GLU A 459 -18.69 0.68 10.68
N ASN A 460 -17.97 0.31 11.74
CA ASN A 460 -17.04 1.15 12.48
C ASN A 460 -15.56 0.81 12.27
N CYS A 461 -15.21 -0.02 11.29
CA CYS A 461 -13.81 -0.36 11.01
C CYS A 461 -13.29 0.41 9.79
N PHE A 462 -11.99 0.71 9.76
CA PHE A 462 -11.28 1.31 8.63
C PHE A 462 -9.80 0.94 8.67
N ARG A 463 -9.06 1.20 7.59
CA ARG A 463 -7.61 0.98 7.53
C ARG A 463 -6.85 2.29 7.43
N MET A 464 -5.64 2.27 7.98
CA MET A 464 -4.68 3.36 7.86
C MET A 464 -3.34 2.81 7.35
N GLY A 465 -3.05 3.06 6.08
CA GLY A 465 -1.80 2.64 5.44
C GLY A 465 -0.62 3.56 5.78
N ILE A 466 0.58 2.99 5.84
CA ILE A 466 1.83 3.73 6.13
C ILE A 466 2.73 3.93 4.91
N THR A 467 2.40 3.28 3.79
CA THR A 467 3.30 3.18 2.63
C THR A 467 3.57 4.51 1.94
N SER A 468 2.64 5.46 2.00
CA SER A 468 2.68 6.70 1.21
C SER A 468 2.74 7.99 2.02
N ILE A 469 2.59 7.92 3.35
CA ILE A 469 2.62 9.08 4.23
C ILE A 469 4.03 9.34 4.80
N PRO A 470 4.57 10.57 4.68
CA PRO A 470 5.81 10.95 5.37
C PRO A 470 5.68 10.88 6.89
N VAL A 471 6.75 10.47 7.59
CA VAL A 471 6.72 10.24 9.05
C VAL A 471 6.38 11.50 9.85
N ASP A 472 6.84 12.67 9.40
CA ASP A 472 6.58 13.98 10.00
C ASP A 472 5.11 14.41 9.89
N ARG A 473 4.37 13.86 8.93
CA ARG A 473 2.94 14.15 8.71
C ARG A 473 1.98 13.26 9.47
N ILE A 474 2.46 12.13 9.99
CA ILE A 474 1.63 11.14 10.69
C ILE A 474 0.95 11.76 11.91
N ARG A 475 1.70 12.49 12.74
CA ARG A 475 1.18 13.11 13.97
C ARG A 475 0.05 14.08 13.65
N GLU A 476 0.29 15.02 12.73
CA GLU A 476 -0.72 16.01 12.33
C GLU A 476 -1.96 15.34 11.72
N GLY A 477 -1.79 14.33 10.87
CA GLY A 477 -2.90 13.60 10.27
C GLY A 477 -3.78 12.90 11.30
N VAL A 478 -3.18 12.28 12.33
CA VAL A 478 -3.93 11.67 13.43
C VAL A 478 -4.64 12.72 14.29
N LEU A 479 -4.04 13.89 14.51
CA LEU A 479 -4.69 15.00 15.22
C LEU A 479 -5.93 15.51 14.47
N GLN A 480 -5.85 15.64 13.14
CA GLN A 480 -7.02 16.01 12.32
C GLN A 480 -8.14 14.97 12.41
N LEU A 481 -7.78 13.68 12.45
CA LEU A 481 -8.75 12.60 12.64
C LEU A 481 -9.36 12.66 14.05
N ARG A 482 -8.55 12.85 15.09
CA ARG A 482 -9.00 13.08 16.47
C ARG A 482 -10.02 14.22 16.56
N ASP A 483 -9.71 15.36 15.96
CA ASP A 483 -10.60 16.52 15.99
C ASP A 483 -11.92 16.22 15.25
N LEU A 484 -11.88 15.49 14.13
CA LEU A 484 -13.10 15.00 13.48
C LEU A 484 -13.92 14.12 14.42
N PHE A 485 -13.29 13.14 15.07
CA PHE A 485 -13.98 12.29 16.02
C PHE A 485 -14.61 13.08 17.18
N TYR A 486 -13.97 14.15 17.65
CA TYR A 486 -14.56 15.04 18.65
C TYR A 486 -15.78 15.79 18.10
N ASP A 487 -15.68 16.40 16.94
CA ASP A 487 -16.77 17.16 16.32
C ASP A 487 -18.00 16.27 16.04
N LEU A 488 -17.79 15.01 15.66
CA LEU A 488 -18.87 14.04 15.43
C LEU A 488 -19.55 13.55 16.71
N THR A 489 -18.93 13.73 17.88
CA THR A 489 -19.40 13.17 19.17
C THR A 489 -19.66 14.24 20.23
N GLU A 490 -19.60 15.52 19.87
CA GLU A 490 -19.71 16.68 20.76
C GLU A 490 -20.98 16.64 21.63
N ASN A 491 -22.09 16.11 21.09
CA ASN A 491 -23.40 16.09 21.78
C ASN A 491 -23.64 14.88 22.69
N THR A 492 -22.81 13.85 22.64
CA THR A 492 -23.01 12.59 23.39
C THR A 492 -21.95 12.34 24.45
N ARG A 493 -20.95 13.21 24.57
CA ARG A 493 -19.77 12.98 25.42
C ARG A 493 -19.77 13.73 26.74
N GLU A 494 -19.07 13.12 27.68
CA GLU A 494 -18.63 13.74 28.92
C GLU A 494 -17.53 14.75 28.59
N SER A 495 -17.77 16.01 28.92
CA SER A 495 -16.79 17.10 28.83
C SER A 495 -16.41 17.56 30.23
N PHE A 496 -15.31 18.28 30.35
CA PHE A 496 -14.96 18.90 31.64
C PHE A 496 -16.02 19.90 32.13
N SER A 497 -16.85 20.46 31.23
CA SER A 497 -17.99 21.32 31.60
C SER A 497 -19.20 20.54 32.17
N LYS A 498 -19.28 19.22 31.95
CA LYS A 498 -20.29 18.32 32.53
C LYS A 498 -19.66 16.96 32.89
N PRO A 499 -18.71 16.90 33.84
CA PRO A 499 -18.02 15.67 34.15
C PRO A 499 -18.92 14.77 35.02
N LYS A 500 -18.80 13.46 34.83
CA LYS A 500 -19.31 12.44 35.76
C LYS A 500 -18.21 12.13 36.76
N GLY A 501 -18.43 12.50 38.01
CA GLY A 501 -17.45 12.31 39.09
C GLY A 501 -17.10 13.63 39.77
N ARG A 502 -16.09 13.58 40.64
CA ARG A 502 -15.62 14.71 41.44
C ARG A 502 -14.31 15.26 40.87
N HIS A 503 -14.30 16.56 40.53
CA HIS A 503 -13.06 17.27 40.20
C HIS A 503 -12.15 17.37 41.43
N ILE A 504 -10.89 16.97 41.27
CA ILE A 504 -9.86 16.98 42.32
C ILE A 504 -8.90 18.13 42.04
N THR A 505 -8.59 18.95 43.04
CA THR A 505 -7.73 20.14 42.90
C THR A 505 -6.72 20.28 44.05
N GLY A 506 -5.70 21.12 43.86
CA GLY A 506 -4.71 21.47 44.88
C GLY A 506 -4.08 20.28 45.62
N ALA A 507 -4.01 20.35 46.96
CA ALA A 507 -3.37 19.32 47.79
C ALA A 507 -4.02 17.94 47.69
N ALA A 508 -5.34 17.87 47.47
CA ALA A 508 -6.05 16.61 47.30
C ALA A 508 -5.60 15.85 46.04
N LEU A 509 -5.14 16.57 45.02
CA LEU A 509 -4.60 15.98 43.80
C LEU A 509 -3.26 15.27 44.08
N GLN A 510 -2.37 15.90 44.85
CA GLN A 510 -1.09 15.30 45.24
C GLN A 510 -1.30 14.01 46.03
N GLU A 511 -2.21 14.02 47.02
CA GLU A 511 -2.48 12.86 47.87
C GLU A 511 -3.13 11.68 47.12
N THR A 512 -3.93 12.00 46.10
CA THR A 512 -4.59 11.03 45.24
C THR A 512 -3.59 10.35 44.30
N ILE A 513 -2.73 11.13 43.66
CA ILE A 513 -1.80 10.66 42.63
C ILE A 513 -0.52 10.04 43.21
N ALA A 514 0.04 10.60 44.28
CA ALA A 514 1.34 10.15 44.81
C ALA A 514 1.27 8.72 45.35
N GLY A 515 2.19 7.87 44.88
CA GLY A 515 2.31 6.47 45.28
C GLY A 515 1.20 5.57 44.74
N SER A 516 0.52 6.00 43.67
CA SER A 516 -0.52 5.22 43.01
C SER A 516 -0.02 4.60 41.71
N THR A 517 -0.80 3.67 41.17
CA THR A 517 -0.59 3.10 39.84
C THR A 517 -1.86 3.29 39.02
N MET A 518 -1.72 3.88 37.84
CA MET A 518 -2.80 3.94 36.85
C MET A 518 -2.78 2.68 35.99
N LEU A 519 -3.94 2.09 35.79
CA LEU A 519 -4.15 0.88 35.02
C LEU A 519 -5.13 1.19 33.89
N SER A 520 -4.73 0.95 32.65
CA SER A 520 -5.56 1.20 31.47
C SER A 520 -5.29 0.15 30.40
N LEU A 521 -6.12 0.14 29.36
CA LEU A 521 -5.81 -0.55 28.12
C LEU A 521 -5.25 0.48 27.14
N ILE A 522 -4.18 0.11 26.44
CA ILE A 522 -3.70 0.86 25.27
C ILE A 522 -4.58 0.57 24.07
N ALA A 523 -4.48 1.38 23.02
CA ALA A 523 -5.32 1.24 21.82
C ALA A 523 -5.14 -0.12 21.11
N TYR A 524 -4.15 -0.94 21.50
CA TYR A 524 -3.93 -2.30 20.99
C TYR A 524 -4.71 -3.38 21.78
N GLY A 525 -5.43 -2.99 22.83
CA GLY A 525 -6.13 -3.93 23.73
C GLY A 525 -5.24 -4.57 24.80
N ASP A 526 -3.97 -4.19 24.88
CA ASP A 526 -3.03 -4.67 25.90
C ASP A 526 -3.13 -3.85 27.20
N PRO A 527 -2.77 -4.41 28.36
CA PRO A 527 -2.67 -3.65 29.60
C PRO A 527 -1.51 -2.63 29.55
N CYS A 528 -1.74 -1.48 30.17
CA CYS A 528 -0.75 -0.46 30.44
C CYS A 528 -0.80 -0.05 31.90
N THR A 529 0.38 -0.05 32.53
CA THR A 529 0.57 0.35 33.91
C THR A 529 1.47 1.58 33.97
N ILE A 530 1.06 2.58 34.75
CA ILE A 530 1.87 3.77 35.02
C ILE A 530 2.02 3.88 36.52
N GLU A 531 3.23 3.62 37.02
CA GLU A 531 3.62 3.79 38.40
C GLU A 531 3.94 5.27 38.66
N LEU A 532 3.26 5.89 39.62
CA LEU A 532 3.39 7.30 39.98
C LEU A 532 4.07 7.41 41.35
N HIS A 533 5.38 7.59 41.35
CA HIS A 533 6.16 7.64 42.58
C HIS A 533 5.97 8.97 43.31
N ALA A 534 6.06 8.94 44.64
CA ALA A 534 5.83 10.11 45.49
C ALA A 534 6.88 11.22 45.34
N ASP A 535 8.04 10.91 44.76
CA ASP A 535 9.12 11.86 44.45
C ASP A 535 8.88 12.62 43.13
N GLY A 536 7.75 12.38 42.45
CA GLY A 536 7.41 12.99 41.17
C GLY A 536 7.97 12.24 39.96
N SER A 537 8.67 11.11 40.15
CA SER A 537 9.04 10.24 39.03
C SER A 537 7.88 9.33 38.61
N MET A 538 7.87 8.91 37.34
CA MET A 538 6.92 7.93 36.83
C MET A 538 7.57 6.89 35.93
N LEU A 539 7.01 5.68 35.96
CA LEU A 539 7.43 4.55 35.14
C LEU A 539 6.21 3.94 34.44
N GLY A 540 6.23 3.95 33.11
CA GLY A 540 5.20 3.38 32.27
C GLY A 540 5.64 2.04 31.69
N ARG A 541 4.72 1.07 31.64
CA ARG A 541 4.87 -0.20 30.94
C ARG A 541 3.63 -0.49 30.12
N ALA A 542 3.81 -0.88 28.86
CA ALA A 542 2.75 -1.10 27.90
C ALA A 542 3.06 -2.31 27.00
N GLY A 543 2.02 -3.04 26.61
CA GLY A 543 2.11 -4.17 25.68
C GLY A 543 2.32 -5.53 26.37
N TYR A 544 2.29 -6.59 25.57
CA TYR A 544 2.61 -7.94 26.04
C TYR A 544 4.07 -7.99 26.57
N ALA A 545 4.31 -8.67 27.69
CA ALA A 545 5.64 -8.83 28.30
C ALA A 545 6.48 -7.54 28.54
N ASN A 546 5.86 -6.37 28.70
CA ASN A 546 6.52 -5.07 28.90
C ASN A 546 7.42 -4.62 27.73
N GLU A 547 7.01 -4.94 26.50
CA GLU A 547 7.74 -4.59 25.26
C GLU A 547 8.00 -3.08 25.08
N ASP A 548 7.13 -2.21 25.61
CA ASP A 548 7.32 -0.75 25.60
C ASP A 548 7.36 -0.23 27.05
N CYS A 549 8.50 0.36 27.42
CA CYS A 549 8.71 0.98 28.73
C CYS A 549 9.25 2.40 28.54
N ASP A 550 8.75 3.33 29.34
CA ASP A 550 9.25 4.69 29.37
C ASP A 550 9.27 5.24 30.79
N THR A 551 10.12 6.23 31.03
CA THR A 551 10.20 6.94 32.30
C THR A 551 9.87 8.41 32.09
N GLY A 552 9.43 9.07 33.15
CA GLY A 552 9.14 10.49 33.10
C GLY A 552 9.02 11.12 34.47
N SER A 553 8.44 12.33 34.48
CA SER A 553 8.15 13.06 35.70
C SER A 553 6.75 13.65 35.68
N TRP A 554 6.16 13.79 36.85
CA TRP A 554 4.86 14.41 37.06
C TRP A 554 4.95 15.42 38.21
N TRP A 555 4.11 16.45 38.14
CA TRP A 555 4.03 17.51 39.15
C TRP A 555 2.62 18.13 39.14
N ILE A 556 2.40 19.10 40.01
CA ILE A 556 1.14 19.86 40.08
C ILE A 556 1.44 21.32 39.78
N SER A 557 0.67 21.90 38.86
CA SER A 557 0.72 23.32 38.51
C SER A 557 -0.63 23.94 38.80
N GLY A 558 -0.75 24.64 39.94
CA GLY A 558 -2.04 25.15 40.42
C GLY A 558 -3.02 24.03 40.74
N ASP A 559 -4.13 23.97 40.00
CA ASP A 559 -5.16 22.93 40.13
C ASP A 559 -5.07 21.84 39.06
N LYS A 560 -4.01 21.85 38.25
CA LYS A 560 -3.81 20.88 37.16
C LYS A 560 -2.72 19.87 37.51
N TRP A 561 -2.91 18.63 37.04
CA TRP A 561 -1.88 17.61 37.08
C TRP A 561 -1.04 17.70 35.81
N CYS A 562 0.28 17.74 35.96
CA CYS A 562 1.21 17.84 34.86
C CYS A 562 2.04 16.56 34.76
N ARG A 563 2.29 16.07 33.55
CA ARG A 563 3.25 14.98 33.33
C ARG A 563 4.04 15.18 32.04
N GLN A 564 5.28 14.68 32.05
CA GLN A 564 6.18 14.67 30.91
C GLN A 564 6.95 13.35 30.88
N TRP A 565 6.79 12.64 29.78
CA TRP A 565 7.52 11.41 29.49
C TRP A 565 8.89 11.70 28.86
N SER A 566 9.78 10.71 28.82
CA SER A 566 11.06 10.84 28.11
C SER A 566 10.90 10.60 26.61
N ARG A 567 10.00 9.69 26.22
CA ARG A 567 9.78 9.27 24.83
C ARG A 567 8.31 9.22 24.44
N TRP A 568 7.45 8.72 25.32
CA TRP A 568 6.00 8.69 25.10
C TRP A 568 5.46 10.10 24.97
N ALA A 569 4.35 10.27 24.26
CA ALA A 569 3.76 11.57 23.99
C ALA A 569 4.77 12.62 23.45
N TRP A 570 5.75 12.17 22.65
CA TRP A 570 6.84 13.00 22.09
C TRP A 570 7.71 13.73 23.13
N GLY A 571 7.69 13.28 24.39
CA GLY A 571 8.40 13.92 25.49
C GLY A 571 7.89 15.32 25.83
N GLU A 572 6.66 15.65 25.39
CA GLU A 572 6.03 16.92 25.69
C GLU A 572 5.42 16.91 27.11
N ALA A 573 5.41 18.08 27.73
CA ALA A 573 4.75 18.30 29.00
C ALA A 573 3.28 18.65 28.74
N PHE A 574 2.38 17.95 29.41
CA PHE A 574 0.94 18.18 29.31
C PHE A 574 0.34 18.47 30.66
N GLU A 575 -0.67 19.34 30.68
CA GLU A 575 -1.45 19.68 31.86
C GLU A 575 -2.87 19.13 31.73
N TYR A 576 -3.40 18.55 32.80
CA TYR A 576 -4.70 17.90 32.82
C TYR A 576 -5.55 18.38 33.99
N HIS A 577 -6.85 18.56 33.71
CA HIS A 577 -7.87 18.57 34.75
C HIS A 577 -8.23 17.14 35.14
N VAL A 578 -8.31 16.86 36.45
CA VAL A 578 -8.47 15.50 36.96
C VAL A 578 -9.82 15.32 37.65
N VAL A 579 -10.62 14.37 37.15
CA VAL A 579 -11.89 13.98 37.74
C VAL A 579 -11.82 12.53 38.20
N MET A 580 -12.27 12.26 39.41
CA MET A 580 -12.39 10.91 39.98
C MET A 580 -13.85 10.45 39.98
N ASP A 581 -14.08 9.24 39.46
CA ASP A 581 -15.39 8.56 39.45
C ASP A 581 -15.20 7.17 40.07
N GLY A 582 -15.33 7.07 41.40
CA GLY A 582 -14.92 5.88 42.13
C GLY A 582 -13.40 5.65 42.08
N GLU A 583 -12.97 4.49 41.58
CA GLU A 583 -11.56 4.17 41.33
C GLU A 583 -11.08 4.70 39.97
N THR A 584 -11.98 5.17 39.10
CA THR A 584 -11.61 5.64 37.76
C THR A 584 -11.10 7.08 37.82
N ILE A 585 -9.85 7.28 37.40
CA ILE A 585 -9.28 8.59 37.10
C ILE A 585 -9.59 8.97 35.66
N LYS A 586 -10.05 10.20 35.45
CA LYS A 586 -10.33 10.79 34.13
C LYS A 586 -9.51 12.06 33.96
N LEU A 587 -8.79 12.16 32.83
CA LEU A 587 -7.94 13.30 32.50
C LEU A 587 -8.57 14.09 31.36
N PHE A 588 -8.70 15.41 31.54
CA PHE A 588 -9.20 16.33 30.52
C PHE A 588 -8.12 17.35 30.12
N ASP A 589 -8.00 17.65 28.84
CA ASP A 589 -7.09 18.69 28.32
C ASP A 589 -7.60 20.12 28.60
N GLU A 590 -6.87 21.13 28.11
CA GLU A 590 -7.22 22.55 28.30
C GLU A 590 -8.54 22.94 27.62
N GLU A 591 -8.87 22.29 26.51
CA GLU A 591 -10.14 22.44 25.82
C GLU A 591 -11.29 21.67 26.49
N GLY A 592 -11.02 20.97 27.59
CA GLY A 592 -12.00 20.21 28.36
C GLY A 592 -12.41 18.88 27.72
N ARG A 593 -11.60 18.36 26.82
CA ARG A 593 -11.79 17.08 26.12
C ARG A 593 -11.18 15.95 26.94
N LEU A 594 -11.89 14.84 27.05
CA LEU A 594 -11.40 13.66 27.76
C LEU A 594 -10.26 12.98 26.98
N ILE A 595 -9.07 12.96 27.56
CA ILE A 595 -7.86 12.37 26.97
C ILE A 595 -7.57 10.97 27.51
N GLU A 596 -7.80 10.75 28.80
CA GLU A 596 -7.46 9.47 29.44
C GLU A 596 -8.51 9.02 30.45
N ARG A 597 -8.75 7.72 30.50
CA ARG A 597 -9.46 7.03 31.58
C ARG A 597 -8.62 5.85 32.02
N ALA A 598 -8.40 5.73 33.32
CA ALA A 598 -7.66 4.63 33.92
C ALA A 598 -8.25 4.28 35.29
N ILE A 599 -7.99 3.06 35.77
CA ILE A 599 -8.26 2.67 37.15
C ILE A 599 -7.05 3.07 37.99
N LEU A 600 -7.27 3.84 39.05
CA LEU A 600 -6.22 4.30 39.96
C LEU A 600 -6.21 3.43 41.22
N ARG A 601 -5.11 2.72 41.48
CA ARG A 601 -4.97 1.87 42.68
C ARG A 601 -3.72 2.20 43.47
N LYS A 602 -3.79 2.07 44.80
CA LYS A 602 -2.61 2.07 45.67
C LYS A 602 -2.21 0.61 45.93
N ASN A 603 -1.00 0.23 45.51
CA ASN A 603 -0.44 -1.14 45.58
C ASN A 603 -1.23 -2.20 44.75
N PRO A 604 -1.21 -2.14 43.42
CA PRO A 604 -1.81 -3.19 42.59
C PRO A 604 -1.00 -4.50 42.61
N PRO A 605 -1.61 -5.65 42.26
CA PRO A 605 -0.89 -6.91 42.07
C PRO A 605 0.15 -6.81 40.93
N GLN A 606 1.21 -7.64 40.99
CA GLN A 606 2.33 -7.62 40.02
C GLN A 606 1.96 -8.02 38.58
N GLN A 607 0.78 -8.62 38.37
CA GLN A 607 0.32 -9.07 37.07
C GLN A 607 -1.18 -8.78 36.95
N ILE A 608 -1.57 -8.08 35.89
CA ILE A 608 -2.94 -7.58 35.66
C ILE A 608 -3.36 -8.03 34.27
N SER A 609 -4.53 -8.64 34.17
CA SER A 609 -5.09 -9.12 32.90
C SER A 609 -6.02 -8.07 32.28
N ALA A 610 -6.30 -8.18 30.98
CA ALA A 610 -7.28 -7.32 30.33
C ALA A 610 -8.69 -7.48 30.94
N ASP A 611 -9.03 -8.68 31.39
CA ASP A 611 -10.31 -9.00 32.04
C ASP A 611 -10.50 -8.27 33.40
N ASP A 612 -9.41 -7.82 34.02
CA ASP A 612 -9.47 -7.04 35.28
C ASP A 612 -9.77 -5.55 35.06
N LEU A 613 -9.80 -5.08 33.81
CA LEU A 613 -9.90 -3.68 33.41
C LEU A 613 -11.18 -3.32 32.64
N ASP A 614 -12.03 -4.31 32.33
CA ASP A 614 -13.30 -4.17 31.59
C ASP A 614 -14.48 -3.66 32.44
#